data_AF-A0A932SFS5-F1
#
_entry.id   AF-A0A932SFS5-F1
#
_cell.length_a   1.000
_cell.length_b   1.000
_cell.length_c   1.000
_cell.angle_alpha   90.00
_cell.angle_beta   90.00
_cell.angle_gamma   90.00
#
_symmetry.space_group_name_H-M   'P 1'
#
loop_
_entity.id
_entity.type
_entity.pdbx_description
1 polymer ?
#
loop_
_entity_poly.entity_id
_entity_poly.type
_entity_poly.pdbx_seq_one_letter_code
_entity_poly.pdbx_strand_id
1 'polypeptide(L)'
;MRREGILPPKFADKFFRIDFEAAPLPVLCLYPIPPSLQLEEVALALCGLEQHPRRIAWPMLQEVPRVKLKVPMICQIFNWSEPVEWEGIRLVDLLDHFKIDTHPDGYFAFHSRDRVFFEGLSRDEARDPRVLLAYGLNGAPLPEAHGGPLRLVVPFLQGYKSVKWVETIHAFRHDPVGIKRLLGQSPTGRLNDQWKDRYQIALPVGKAGDPPLIGASTAATVSTPPAAPVSSPVVGEIQPNDPERRVPPKTTLKEVIAFVRPTRHIATRQALEAAGVFSYTTSTVLGRSRQRGLRFGSTEKEGAVIKFLPKQYFSIVVDDVRLPSVIAALMKANRTGSGAYGDGKIFVVDIEDAVRISSGEHGGMAI
;
A
#
# COMPACT_ATOMS: atom_id res chain seq x y z
N MET A 1 -25.24 -17.35 21.45
CA MET A 1 -24.37 -18.14 22.35
C MET A 1 -23.24 -17.20 22.74
N ARG A 2 -23.11 -16.84 24.02
CA ARG A 2 -22.11 -15.85 24.47
C ARG A 2 -20.72 -16.45 24.33
N ARG A 3 -19.78 -15.74 23.71
CA ARG A 3 -18.41 -16.23 23.53
C ARG A 3 -17.63 -16.06 24.84
N GLU A 4 -17.19 -17.17 25.41
CA GLU A 4 -16.40 -17.17 26.65
C GLU A 4 -14.92 -16.88 26.40
N GLY A 5 -14.26 -16.20 27.34
CA GLY A 5 -12.81 -15.95 27.27
C GLY A 5 -12.37 -14.80 26.37
N ILE A 6 -13.30 -14.01 25.82
CA ILE A 6 -12.95 -12.82 25.04
C ILE A 6 -12.21 -11.82 25.92
N LEU A 7 -11.02 -11.41 25.47
CA LEU A 7 -10.25 -10.38 26.15
C LEU A 7 -10.86 -9.00 25.86
N PRO A 8 -11.25 -8.22 26.88
CA PRO A 8 -11.81 -6.91 26.66
C PRO A 8 -10.78 -5.99 25.99
N PRO A 9 -11.19 -5.18 25.00
CA PRO A 9 -10.26 -4.37 24.24
C PRO A 9 -9.64 -3.28 25.13
N LYS A 10 -8.33 -3.37 25.37
CA LYS A 10 -7.54 -2.28 25.99
C LYS A 10 -7.58 -0.96 25.18
N PHE A 11 -8.06 -1.03 23.93
CA PHE A 11 -8.13 0.07 22.97
C PHE A 11 -9.50 0.11 22.27
N ALA A 12 -10.58 -0.17 23.00
CA ALA A 12 -11.94 -0.25 22.45
C ALA A 12 -12.34 1.05 21.72
N ASP A 13 -11.92 2.18 22.29
CA ASP A 13 -12.08 3.55 21.81
C ASP A 13 -11.49 3.79 20.42
N LYS A 14 -10.51 2.98 20.00
CA LYS A 14 -9.88 3.11 18.68
C LYS A 14 -10.67 2.44 17.56
N PHE A 15 -11.66 1.61 17.89
CA PHE A 15 -12.46 0.91 16.89
C PHE A 15 -13.73 1.71 16.60
N PHE A 16 -14.00 1.92 15.31
CA PHE A 16 -15.29 2.43 14.86
C PHE A 16 -16.46 1.54 15.33
N ARG A 17 -16.28 0.22 15.30
CA ARG A 17 -17.30 -0.73 15.75
C ARG A 17 -16.67 -1.98 16.33
N ILE A 18 -17.15 -2.37 17.51
CA ILE A 18 -16.90 -3.67 18.14
C ILE A 18 -18.25 -4.24 18.52
N ASP A 19 -18.53 -5.46 18.08
CA ASP A 19 -19.69 -6.23 18.49
C ASP A 19 -19.28 -7.69 18.58
N PHE A 20 -19.02 -8.15 19.81
CA PHE A 20 -18.60 -9.53 20.08
C PHE A 20 -19.75 -10.52 20.08
N GLU A 21 -21.00 -10.05 20.13
CA GLU A 21 -22.19 -10.89 20.14
C GLU A 21 -22.76 -11.09 18.72
N ALA A 22 -22.29 -10.31 17.75
CA ALA A 22 -22.63 -10.48 16.35
C ALA A 22 -22.43 -11.93 15.86
N ALA A 23 -23.29 -12.33 14.92
CA ALA A 23 -23.27 -13.63 14.27
C ALA A 23 -23.15 -13.46 12.75
N PRO A 24 -22.49 -14.41 12.05
CA PRO A 24 -21.86 -15.61 12.60
C PRO A 24 -20.48 -15.35 13.23
N LEU A 25 -19.91 -14.15 13.03
CA LEU A 25 -18.61 -13.74 13.58
C LEU A 25 -18.78 -12.46 14.41
N PRO A 26 -17.88 -12.18 15.37
CA PRO A 26 -17.72 -10.84 15.92
C PRO A 26 -17.46 -9.79 14.83
N VAL A 27 -18.04 -8.60 14.98
CA VAL A 27 -17.75 -7.45 14.12
C VAL A 27 -16.65 -6.62 14.77
N LEU A 28 -15.51 -6.52 14.08
CA LEU A 28 -14.40 -5.66 14.47
C LEU A 28 -14.05 -4.73 13.30
N CYS A 29 -14.38 -3.45 13.43
CA CYS A 29 -14.07 -2.42 12.43
C CYS A 29 -13.20 -1.36 13.10
N LEU A 30 -11.95 -1.25 12.65
CA LEU A 30 -11.07 -0.19 13.13
C LEU A 30 -11.51 1.18 12.57
N TYR A 31 -11.90 1.21 11.30
CA TYR A 31 -12.36 2.39 10.58
C TYR A 31 -13.85 2.27 10.21
N PRO A 32 -14.50 3.39 9.81
CA PRO A 32 -15.87 3.39 9.32
C PRO A 32 -16.11 2.35 8.23
N ILE A 33 -17.28 1.73 8.26
CA ILE A 33 -17.70 0.80 7.21
C ILE A 33 -17.91 1.63 5.92
N PRO A 34 -17.28 1.27 4.79
CA PRO A 34 -17.46 2.00 3.54
C PRO A 34 -18.91 1.90 3.04
N PRO A 35 -19.38 2.83 2.18
CA PRO A 35 -20.73 2.78 1.62
C PRO A 35 -21.04 1.42 1.00
N SER A 36 -22.29 0.96 1.13
CA SER A 36 -22.74 -0.31 0.54
C SER A 36 -22.40 -0.41 -0.95
N LEU A 37 -22.14 -1.63 -1.42
CA LEU A 37 -21.85 -1.94 -2.82
C LEU A 37 -22.42 -3.33 -3.11
N GLN A 38 -23.17 -3.46 -4.20
CA GLN A 38 -23.64 -4.77 -4.66
C GLN A 38 -22.47 -5.60 -5.20
N LEU A 39 -22.63 -6.92 -5.21
CA LEU A 39 -21.57 -7.83 -5.65
C LEU A 39 -21.24 -7.61 -7.14
N GLU A 40 -22.24 -7.32 -7.94
CA GLU A 40 -22.15 -7.08 -9.39
C GLU A 40 -21.41 -5.78 -9.73
N GLU A 41 -21.34 -4.84 -8.78
CA GLU A 41 -20.64 -3.57 -8.91
C GLU A 41 -19.16 -3.67 -8.49
N VAL A 42 -18.73 -4.84 -7.99
CA VAL A 42 -17.34 -5.07 -7.59
C VAL A 42 -16.42 -4.94 -8.78
N ALA A 43 -15.36 -4.16 -8.59
CA ALA A 43 -14.25 -4.07 -9.52
C ALA A 43 -12.93 -4.03 -8.75
N LEU A 44 -12.12 -5.06 -8.96
CA LEU A 44 -10.86 -5.28 -8.27
C LEU A 44 -9.71 -4.69 -9.08
N ALA A 45 -8.93 -3.79 -8.51
CA ALA A 45 -7.70 -3.32 -9.12
C ALA A 45 -6.57 -4.33 -8.85
N LEU A 46 -6.01 -4.93 -9.90
CA LEU A 46 -4.85 -5.81 -9.84
C LEU A 46 -3.63 -5.11 -10.44
N CYS A 47 -2.57 -5.01 -9.66
CA CYS A 47 -1.31 -4.40 -10.08
C CYS A 47 -0.17 -5.39 -9.83
N GLY A 48 0.38 -5.96 -10.91
CA GLY A 48 1.62 -6.73 -10.86
C GLY A 48 2.82 -5.81 -10.64
N LEU A 49 3.99 -6.38 -10.36
CA LEU A 49 5.17 -5.62 -9.92
C LEU A 49 5.65 -4.57 -10.93
N GLU A 50 5.52 -4.88 -12.22
CA GLU A 50 5.92 -4.03 -13.35
C GLU A 50 4.77 -3.95 -14.36
N GLN A 51 3.53 -4.10 -13.88
CA GLN A 51 2.34 -4.08 -14.73
C GLN A 51 1.52 -2.82 -14.44
N HIS A 52 0.90 -2.27 -15.47
CA HIS A 52 -0.10 -1.25 -15.28
C HIS A 52 -1.29 -1.81 -14.47
N PRO A 53 -1.86 -1.03 -13.53
CA PRO A 53 -3.06 -1.44 -12.81
C PRO A 53 -4.18 -1.78 -13.78
N ARG A 54 -4.74 -2.99 -13.64
CA ARG A 54 -5.90 -3.45 -14.39
C ARG A 54 -7.09 -3.53 -13.46
N ARG A 55 -8.22 -2.96 -13.88
CA ARG A 55 -9.48 -3.03 -13.14
C ARG A 55 -10.29 -4.19 -13.68
N ILE A 56 -10.45 -5.23 -12.87
CA ILE A 56 -11.16 -6.45 -13.20
C ILE A 56 -12.58 -6.34 -12.63
N ALA A 57 -13.56 -6.23 -13.53
CA ALA A 57 -14.97 -6.15 -13.15
C ALA A 57 -15.52 -7.52 -12.73
N TRP A 58 -16.63 -7.52 -12.00
CA TRP A 58 -17.29 -8.74 -11.51
C TRP A 58 -17.48 -9.84 -12.55
N PRO A 59 -17.95 -9.58 -13.79
CA PRO A 59 -18.10 -10.65 -14.80
C PRO A 59 -16.83 -11.44 -15.07
N MET A 60 -15.67 -10.76 -15.07
CA MET A 60 -14.37 -11.41 -15.27
C MET A 60 -13.92 -12.18 -14.03
N LEU A 61 -14.28 -11.71 -12.82
CA LEU A 61 -14.00 -12.45 -11.59
C LEU A 61 -14.79 -13.76 -11.53
N GLN A 62 -16.00 -13.79 -12.10
CA GLN A 62 -16.83 -15.00 -12.18
C GLN A 62 -16.25 -16.09 -13.08
N GLU A 63 -15.32 -15.77 -13.96
CA GLU A 63 -14.62 -16.75 -14.80
C GLU A 63 -13.60 -17.58 -14.01
N VAL A 64 -13.19 -17.11 -12.83
CA VAL A 64 -12.25 -17.83 -11.97
C VAL A 64 -12.99 -18.87 -11.12
N PRO A 65 -12.46 -20.10 -10.95
CA PRO A 65 -13.15 -21.15 -10.21
C PRO A 65 -13.59 -20.73 -8.80
N ARG A 66 -14.89 -20.91 -8.55
CA ARG A 66 -15.49 -20.75 -7.23
C ARG A 66 -15.18 -21.95 -6.34
N VAL A 67 -14.88 -21.68 -5.08
CA VAL A 67 -14.66 -22.69 -4.04
C VAL A 67 -15.46 -22.37 -2.78
N LYS A 68 -15.74 -23.42 -2.01
CA LYS A 68 -16.18 -23.32 -0.62
C LYS A 68 -15.11 -23.92 0.28
N LEU A 69 -14.77 -23.22 1.36
CA LEU A 69 -13.73 -23.63 2.28
C LEU A 69 -14.15 -23.35 3.71
N LYS A 70 -14.25 -24.41 4.52
CA LYS A 70 -14.52 -24.31 5.95
C LYS A 70 -13.22 -24.16 6.72
N VAL A 71 -12.95 -22.95 7.19
CA VAL A 71 -11.72 -22.59 7.93
C VAL A 71 -12.04 -21.60 9.05
N PRO A 72 -11.24 -21.59 10.13
CA PRO A 72 -11.46 -20.67 11.23
C PRO A 72 -11.10 -19.23 10.83
N MET A 73 -11.91 -18.27 11.29
CA MET A 73 -11.46 -16.90 11.48
C MET A 73 -10.95 -16.77 12.91
N ILE A 74 -9.70 -16.34 13.08
CA ILE A 74 -9.04 -16.32 14.40
C ILE A 74 -8.63 -14.88 14.74
N CYS A 75 -9.04 -14.41 15.91
CA CYS A 75 -8.54 -13.18 16.50
C CYS A 75 -7.88 -13.49 17.85
N GLN A 76 -6.57 -13.72 17.83
CA GLN A 76 -5.81 -13.94 19.06
C GLN A 76 -5.75 -12.68 19.93
N ILE A 77 -5.82 -11.48 19.34
CA ILE A 77 -5.80 -10.20 20.08
C ILE A 77 -6.95 -10.14 21.10
N PHE A 78 -8.14 -10.59 20.71
CA PHE A 78 -9.32 -10.62 21.58
C PHE A 78 -9.69 -12.04 22.03
N ASN A 79 -8.81 -13.00 21.78
CA ASN A 79 -8.95 -14.40 22.17
C ASN A 79 -10.28 -15.05 21.71
N TRP A 80 -10.64 -14.90 20.44
CA TRP A 80 -11.78 -15.61 19.86
C TRP A 80 -11.44 -16.26 18.52
N SER A 81 -12.18 -17.30 18.18
CA SER A 81 -12.11 -17.95 16.89
C SER A 81 -13.46 -18.56 16.52
N GLU A 82 -13.76 -18.61 15.24
CA GLU A 82 -15.01 -19.19 14.74
C GLU A 82 -14.77 -19.97 13.45
N PRO A 83 -15.04 -21.29 13.42
CA PRO A 83 -15.02 -22.06 12.19
C PRO A 83 -16.25 -21.71 11.34
N VAL A 84 -16.02 -21.13 10.17
CA VAL A 84 -17.07 -20.74 9.24
C VAL A 84 -16.76 -21.25 7.83
N GLU A 85 -17.79 -21.41 7.01
CA GLU A 85 -17.63 -21.72 5.59
C GLU A 85 -17.56 -20.42 4.79
N TRP A 86 -16.44 -20.20 4.13
CA TRP A 86 -16.28 -19.12 3.17
C TRP A 86 -16.59 -19.61 1.77
N GLU A 87 -17.21 -18.76 0.99
CA GLU A 87 -17.41 -18.96 -0.44
C GLU A 87 -16.70 -17.83 -1.21
N GLY A 88 -15.92 -18.19 -2.22
CA GLY A 88 -15.08 -17.24 -2.91
C GLY A 88 -14.24 -17.84 -4.02
N ILE A 89 -13.20 -17.10 -4.39
CA ILE A 89 -12.17 -17.49 -5.36
C ILE A 89 -10.86 -17.69 -4.61
N ARG A 90 -10.09 -18.74 -4.94
CA ARG A 90 -8.73 -18.88 -4.40
C ARG A 90 -7.85 -17.76 -4.94
N LEU A 91 -7.10 -17.11 -4.06
CA LEU A 91 -6.24 -16.01 -4.47
C LEU A 91 -5.19 -16.47 -5.49
N VAL A 92 -4.62 -17.66 -5.32
CA VAL A 92 -3.67 -18.24 -6.28
C VAL A 92 -4.27 -18.41 -7.69
N ASP A 93 -5.50 -18.92 -7.79
CA ASP A 93 -6.19 -19.12 -9.08
C ASP A 93 -6.47 -17.78 -9.77
N LEU A 94 -6.86 -16.75 -9.01
CA LEU A 94 -7.04 -15.39 -9.52
C LEU A 94 -5.72 -14.81 -10.06
N LEU A 95 -4.65 -14.91 -9.27
CA LEU A 95 -3.33 -14.40 -9.63
C LEU A 95 -2.85 -15.07 -10.93
N ASP A 96 -3.04 -16.39 -11.05
CA ASP A 96 -2.64 -17.15 -12.25
C ASP A 96 -3.50 -16.82 -13.46
N HIS A 97 -4.82 -16.75 -13.28
CA HIS A 97 -5.77 -16.40 -14.34
C HIS A 97 -5.43 -15.04 -14.96
N PHE A 98 -5.14 -14.03 -14.13
CA PHE A 98 -4.80 -12.69 -14.61
C PHE A 98 -3.30 -12.48 -14.86
N LYS A 99 -2.46 -13.50 -14.69
CA LYS A 99 -0.99 -13.42 -14.85
C LYS A 99 -0.38 -12.31 -13.98
N ILE A 100 -0.82 -12.24 -12.73
CA ILE A 100 -0.31 -11.33 -11.71
C ILE A 100 0.66 -12.11 -10.83
N ASP A 101 1.91 -11.66 -10.76
CA ASP A 101 2.86 -12.15 -9.78
C ASP A 101 3.77 -11.02 -9.28
N THR A 102 4.58 -11.37 -8.29
CA THR A 102 5.65 -10.54 -7.72
C THR A 102 6.99 -11.27 -7.81
N HIS A 103 8.06 -10.63 -7.33
CA HIS A 103 9.38 -11.26 -7.18
C HIS A 103 9.26 -12.54 -6.32
N PRO A 104 10.09 -13.58 -6.49
CA PRO A 104 10.07 -14.76 -5.62
C PRO A 104 10.09 -14.43 -4.13
N ASP A 105 10.90 -13.43 -3.74
CA ASP A 105 10.95 -12.90 -2.36
C ASP A 105 9.98 -11.74 -2.07
N GLY A 106 9.09 -11.44 -3.00
CA GLY A 106 8.19 -10.30 -2.99
C GLY A 106 6.96 -10.49 -2.11
N TYR A 107 6.06 -9.51 -2.19
CA TYR A 107 4.89 -9.37 -1.34
C TYR A 107 3.69 -8.91 -2.16
N PHE A 108 2.49 -9.11 -1.59
CA PHE A 108 1.26 -8.49 -2.05
C PHE A 108 0.65 -7.64 -0.94
N ALA A 109 0.24 -6.41 -1.27
CA ALA A 109 -0.60 -5.57 -0.42
C ALA A 109 -2.06 -5.68 -0.83
N PHE A 110 -2.94 -5.70 0.15
CA PHE A 110 -4.39 -5.77 -0.02
C PHE A 110 -5.01 -4.53 0.62
N HIS A 111 -5.58 -3.65 -0.19
CA HIS A 111 -6.17 -2.41 0.29
C HIS A 111 -7.69 -2.52 0.34
N SER A 112 -8.29 -2.03 1.43
CA SER A 112 -9.73 -1.90 1.55
C SER A 112 -10.25 -0.70 0.74
N ARG A 113 -11.55 -0.75 0.39
CA ARG A 113 -12.28 0.30 -0.34
C ARG A 113 -12.34 1.63 0.41
N ASP A 114 -12.22 1.62 1.73
CA ASP A 114 -12.09 2.86 2.51
C ASP A 114 -10.75 3.59 2.25
N ARG A 115 -9.79 2.93 1.58
CA ARG A 115 -8.42 3.38 1.29
C ARG A 115 -7.61 3.76 2.51
N VAL A 116 -8.11 3.40 3.69
CA VAL A 116 -7.41 3.56 4.94
C VAL A 116 -6.75 2.24 5.27
N PHE A 117 -7.49 1.13 5.40
CA PHE A 117 -6.91 -0.14 5.85
C PHE A 117 -6.15 -0.89 4.75
N PHE A 118 -5.00 -1.45 5.08
CA PHE A 118 -4.32 -2.41 4.23
C PHE A 118 -3.41 -3.31 5.06
N GLU A 119 -3.16 -4.50 4.54
CA GLU A 119 -2.17 -5.46 5.07
C GLU A 119 -1.39 -6.10 3.93
N GLY A 120 -0.21 -6.62 4.28
CA GLY A 120 0.67 -7.34 3.36
C GLY A 120 0.76 -8.82 3.70
N LEU A 121 0.95 -9.63 2.66
CA LEU A 121 1.36 -11.04 2.72
C LEU A 121 2.65 -11.23 1.91
N SER A 122 3.49 -12.18 2.31
CA SER A 122 4.56 -12.64 1.40
C SER A 122 3.93 -13.29 0.15
N ARG A 123 4.74 -13.44 -0.90
CA ARG A 123 4.32 -14.19 -2.09
C ARG A 123 3.84 -15.61 -1.74
N ASP A 124 4.58 -16.32 -0.89
CA ASP A 124 4.25 -17.70 -0.52
C ASP A 124 2.97 -17.79 0.32
N GLU A 125 2.74 -16.82 1.20
CA GLU A 125 1.48 -16.72 1.95
C GLU A 125 0.30 -16.40 1.03
N ALA A 126 0.44 -15.42 0.13
CA ALA A 126 -0.62 -15.03 -0.79
C ALA A 126 -0.98 -16.15 -1.79
N ARG A 127 -0.01 -17.00 -2.14
CA ARG A 127 -0.20 -18.10 -3.09
C ARG A 127 -0.60 -19.43 -2.42
N ASP A 128 -0.77 -19.46 -1.09
CA ASP A 128 -1.29 -20.64 -0.41
C ASP A 128 -2.74 -20.93 -0.87
N PRO A 129 -3.08 -22.19 -1.22
CA PRO A 129 -4.39 -22.54 -1.80
C PRO A 129 -5.57 -22.36 -0.84
N ARG A 130 -5.32 -22.07 0.45
CA ARG A 130 -6.34 -21.78 1.46
C ARG A 130 -6.68 -20.29 1.56
N VAL A 131 -5.93 -19.41 0.89
CA VAL A 131 -6.22 -17.96 0.87
C VAL A 131 -7.28 -17.66 -0.16
N LEU A 132 -8.34 -16.96 0.26
CA LEU A 132 -9.51 -16.67 -0.57
C LEU A 132 -9.76 -15.16 -0.70
N LEU A 133 -10.27 -14.74 -1.85
CA LEU A 133 -11.17 -13.61 -1.95
C LEU A 133 -12.61 -14.11 -1.81
N ALA A 134 -13.20 -13.88 -0.64
CA ALA A 134 -14.52 -14.37 -0.27
C ALA A 134 -15.62 -13.33 -0.50
N TYR A 135 -16.75 -13.79 -1.01
CA TYR A 135 -17.99 -13.03 -1.22
C TYR A 135 -19.24 -13.73 -0.64
N GLY A 136 -19.08 -14.92 -0.05
CA GLY A 136 -20.13 -15.59 0.73
C GLY A 136 -19.62 -16.12 2.07
N LEU A 137 -20.54 -16.26 3.02
CA LEU A 137 -20.30 -16.71 4.40
C LEU A 137 -21.45 -17.59 4.88
N ASN A 138 -21.15 -18.83 5.25
CA ASN A 138 -22.10 -19.84 5.73
C ASN A 138 -23.32 -20.02 4.81
N GLY A 139 -23.09 -20.08 3.50
CA GLY A 139 -24.15 -20.28 2.50
C GLY A 139 -24.99 -19.05 2.17
N ALA A 140 -24.70 -17.89 2.76
CA ALA A 140 -25.35 -16.61 2.47
C ALA A 140 -24.36 -15.60 1.86
N PRO A 141 -24.86 -14.52 1.20
CA PRO A 141 -24.00 -13.41 0.79
C PRO A 141 -23.20 -12.83 1.96
N LEU A 142 -21.96 -12.41 1.71
CA LEU A 142 -21.08 -11.88 2.75
C LEU A 142 -21.66 -10.58 3.33
N PRO A 143 -21.96 -10.50 4.64
CA PRO A 143 -22.49 -9.27 5.23
C PRO A 143 -21.48 -8.12 5.18
N GLU A 144 -21.98 -6.89 4.99
CA GLU A 144 -21.14 -5.68 4.91
C GLU A 144 -20.24 -5.51 6.13
N ALA A 145 -20.76 -5.73 7.34
CA ALA A 145 -20.00 -5.62 8.58
C ALA A 145 -18.80 -6.60 8.65
N HIS A 146 -18.88 -7.71 7.91
CA HIS A 146 -17.84 -8.73 7.80
C HIS A 146 -16.97 -8.57 6.54
N GLY A 147 -17.12 -7.47 5.80
CA GLY A 147 -16.28 -7.17 4.63
C GLY A 147 -16.96 -7.38 3.29
N GLY A 148 -18.27 -7.61 3.26
CA GLY A 148 -19.04 -7.71 2.03
C GLY A 148 -18.97 -6.44 1.18
N PRO A 149 -19.02 -6.53 -0.15
CA PRO A 149 -19.26 -7.74 -0.93
C PRO A 149 -18.01 -8.62 -1.17
N LEU A 150 -16.80 -8.14 -0.91
CA LEU A 150 -15.56 -8.89 -1.18
C LEU A 150 -14.51 -8.67 -0.08
N ARG A 151 -13.96 -9.75 0.47
CA ARG A 151 -12.89 -9.70 1.48
C ARG A 151 -11.77 -10.69 1.20
N LEU A 152 -10.59 -10.43 1.76
CA LEU A 152 -9.53 -11.42 1.90
C LEU A 152 -9.80 -12.31 3.13
N VAL A 153 -9.48 -13.60 3.00
CA VAL A 153 -9.49 -14.60 4.07
C VAL A 153 -8.14 -15.33 4.08
N VAL A 154 -7.44 -15.23 5.22
CA VAL A 154 -6.13 -15.86 5.46
C VAL A 154 -6.24 -16.72 6.72
N PRO A 155 -6.49 -18.04 6.59
CA PRO A 155 -6.93 -18.87 7.71
C PRO A 155 -5.83 -19.26 8.70
N PHE A 156 -4.57 -19.03 8.34
CA PHE A 156 -3.40 -19.42 9.13
C PHE A 156 -2.69 -18.23 9.81
N LEU A 157 -3.22 -17.00 9.66
CA LEU A 157 -2.71 -15.80 10.30
C LEU A 157 -3.79 -15.14 11.18
N GLN A 158 -3.37 -14.13 11.95
CA GLN A 158 -4.26 -13.25 12.71
C GLN A 158 -5.34 -12.64 11.81
N GLY A 159 -6.57 -12.56 12.31
CA GLY A 159 -7.72 -12.10 11.54
C GLY A 159 -7.61 -10.70 10.96
N TYR A 160 -6.69 -9.86 11.47
CA TYR A 160 -6.43 -8.56 10.87
C TYR A 160 -5.71 -8.65 9.50
N LYS A 161 -5.00 -9.74 9.21
CA LYS A 161 -4.42 -10.03 7.90
C LYS A 161 -5.49 -10.39 6.85
N SER A 162 -6.69 -10.76 7.30
CA SER A 162 -7.86 -10.99 6.44
C SER A 162 -8.59 -9.68 6.15
N VAL A 163 -8.04 -8.85 5.26
CA VAL A 163 -8.56 -7.51 4.91
C VAL A 163 -10.03 -7.55 4.47
N LYS A 164 -10.84 -6.64 5.00
CA LYS A 164 -12.26 -6.46 4.62
C LYS A 164 -12.41 -5.48 3.47
N TRP A 165 -13.47 -5.62 2.67
CA TRP A 165 -13.81 -4.70 1.57
C TRP A 165 -12.67 -4.51 0.56
N VAL A 166 -12.03 -5.59 0.14
CA VAL A 166 -10.84 -5.52 -0.73
C VAL A 166 -11.19 -4.84 -2.04
N GLU A 167 -10.44 -3.79 -2.39
CA GLU A 167 -10.58 -3.05 -3.66
C GLU A 167 -9.33 -3.19 -4.53
N THR A 168 -8.14 -3.32 -3.93
CA THR A 168 -6.87 -3.34 -4.67
C THR A 168 -5.94 -4.42 -4.15
N ILE A 169 -5.29 -5.13 -5.07
CA ILE A 169 -4.16 -6.03 -4.81
C ILE A 169 -2.97 -5.52 -5.61
N HIS A 170 -1.86 -5.28 -4.92
CA HIS A 170 -0.66 -4.72 -5.52
C HIS A 170 0.58 -5.52 -5.12
N ALA A 171 1.36 -5.96 -6.10
CA ALA A 171 2.63 -6.63 -5.92
C ALA A 171 3.75 -5.64 -5.57
N PHE A 172 4.61 -6.02 -4.64
CA PHE A 172 5.79 -5.26 -4.23
C PHE A 172 7.04 -6.14 -4.16
N ARG A 173 8.21 -5.58 -4.48
CA ARG A 173 9.52 -6.24 -4.26
C ARG A 173 9.83 -6.36 -2.77
N HIS A 174 9.35 -5.40 -1.99
CA HIS A 174 9.61 -5.29 -0.57
C HIS A 174 8.31 -5.21 0.19
N ASP A 175 8.38 -5.52 1.48
CA ASP A 175 7.22 -5.54 2.36
C ASP A 175 6.60 -4.12 2.48
N PRO A 176 5.31 -3.95 2.12
CA PRO A 176 4.63 -2.66 2.10
C PRO A 176 4.25 -2.12 3.50
N VAL A 177 4.58 -2.82 4.59
CA VAL A 177 4.31 -2.40 5.98
C VAL A 177 2.82 -2.14 6.27
N GLY A 178 2.07 -3.21 6.56
CA GLY A 178 0.64 -3.14 6.90
C GLY A 178 0.30 -2.25 8.11
N ILE A 179 -0.96 -1.79 8.17
CA ILE A 179 -1.41 -0.82 9.18
C ILE A 179 -1.33 -1.33 10.59
N LYS A 180 -1.66 -2.59 10.85
CA LYS A 180 -1.64 -3.10 12.21
C LYS A 180 -0.23 -3.11 12.77
N ARG A 181 0.78 -3.31 11.93
CA ARG A 181 2.19 -3.16 12.31
C ARG A 181 2.55 -1.70 12.61
N LEU A 182 2.08 -0.74 11.81
CA LEU A 182 2.22 0.69 12.12
C LEU A 182 1.55 1.08 13.45
N LEU A 183 0.53 0.32 13.86
CA LEU A 183 -0.17 0.44 15.14
C LEU A 183 0.41 -0.45 16.25
N GLY A 184 1.61 -1.02 16.05
CA GLY A 184 2.35 -1.77 17.07
C GLY A 184 1.89 -3.21 17.29
N GLN A 185 1.15 -3.81 16.36
CA GLN A 185 0.82 -5.24 16.41
C GLN A 185 2.01 -6.12 15.97
N SER A 186 1.87 -7.43 16.22
CA SER A 186 2.83 -8.46 15.79
C SER A 186 3.30 -8.19 14.37
N PRO A 187 4.61 -8.21 14.10
CA PRO A 187 5.12 -7.98 12.76
C PRO A 187 4.47 -8.93 11.77
N THR A 188 4.53 -10.25 12.01
CA THR A 188 4.17 -11.33 11.08
C THR A 188 2.69 -11.71 11.04
N GLY A 189 1.91 -11.28 12.03
CA GLY A 189 0.55 -11.79 12.21
C GLY A 189 0.47 -13.30 12.41
N ARG A 190 1.58 -13.98 12.75
CA ARG A 190 1.55 -15.41 13.08
C ARG A 190 0.71 -15.67 14.33
N LEU A 191 0.02 -16.80 14.30
CA LEU A 191 -0.72 -17.33 15.43
C LEU A 191 0.23 -18.02 16.43
N ASN A 192 -0.08 -17.92 17.72
CA ASN A 192 0.62 -18.63 18.78
C ASN A 192 0.27 -20.15 18.76
N ASP A 193 0.98 -20.94 19.56
CA ASP A 193 0.83 -22.40 19.60
C ASP A 193 -0.59 -22.84 19.97
N GLN A 194 -1.23 -22.14 20.91
CA GLN A 194 -2.62 -22.39 21.29
C GLN A 194 -3.56 -22.48 20.08
N TRP A 195 -3.49 -21.52 19.15
CA TRP A 195 -4.37 -21.51 17.97
C TRP A 195 -3.92 -22.49 16.89
N LYS A 196 -2.60 -22.64 16.72
CA LYS A 196 -2.05 -23.59 15.76
C LYS A 196 -2.44 -25.02 16.12
N ASP A 197 -2.32 -25.39 17.39
CA ASP A 197 -2.65 -26.73 17.87
C ASP A 197 -4.15 -26.98 17.85
N ARG A 198 -4.96 -25.98 18.27
CA ARG A 198 -6.42 -26.10 18.28
C ARG A 198 -7.01 -26.41 16.89
N TYR A 199 -6.45 -25.82 15.84
CA TYR A 199 -6.96 -25.94 14.47
C TYR A 199 -6.02 -26.70 13.54
N GLN A 200 -4.96 -27.31 14.06
CA GLN A 200 -3.94 -28.02 13.29
C GLN A 200 -3.40 -27.19 12.11
N ILE A 201 -3.07 -25.92 12.40
CA ILE A 201 -2.66 -24.95 11.38
C ILE A 201 -1.19 -25.18 11.01
N ALA A 202 -0.99 -25.71 9.80
CA ALA A 202 0.31 -25.64 9.13
C ALA A 202 0.47 -24.30 8.42
N LEU A 203 1.62 -23.64 8.62
CA LEU A 203 2.00 -22.45 7.84
C LEU A 203 2.37 -22.85 6.40
N PRO A 204 2.20 -21.95 5.42
CA PRO A 204 2.69 -22.16 4.07
C PRO A 204 4.19 -22.48 4.07
N VAL A 205 4.61 -23.37 3.17
CA VAL A 205 6.03 -23.61 2.92
C VAL A 205 6.58 -22.40 2.20
N GLY A 206 7.64 -21.79 2.74
CA GLY A 206 8.30 -20.64 2.13
C GLY A 206 8.51 -19.49 3.10
N LYS A 207 8.73 -18.30 2.53
CA LYS A 207 8.96 -17.06 3.25
C LYS A 207 7.66 -16.60 3.90
N ALA A 208 7.71 -16.33 5.20
CA ALA A 208 6.59 -15.65 5.86
C ALA A 208 6.62 -14.13 5.63
N GLY A 209 5.49 -13.48 5.83
CA GLY A 209 5.39 -12.04 5.92
C GLY A 209 6.18 -11.48 7.12
N ASP A 210 6.68 -10.24 6.95
CA ASP A 210 7.13 -9.24 7.96
C ASP A 210 8.60 -9.34 8.57
N PRO A 211 9.26 -8.26 9.13
CA PRO A 211 10.57 -7.67 8.72
C PRO A 211 11.70 -7.68 9.83
N PRO A 212 12.86 -6.94 9.83
CA PRO A 212 13.37 -5.83 8.95
C PRO A 212 14.86 -5.89 8.48
N LEU A 213 15.32 -4.85 7.77
CA LEU A 213 16.75 -4.44 7.72
C LEU A 213 17.13 -3.73 9.03
N ILE A 214 18.20 -4.18 9.72
CA ILE A 214 19.09 -3.37 10.57
C ILE A 214 20.52 -3.84 10.29
N GLY A 215 21.43 -2.89 10.02
CA GLY A 215 22.80 -3.14 9.58
C GLY A 215 23.81 -3.58 10.65
N ALA A 216 24.99 -3.95 10.14
CA ALA A 216 26.24 -4.42 10.77
C ALA A 216 26.43 -5.95 10.89
N SER A 217 27.20 -6.48 9.92
CA SER A 217 28.16 -7.59 10.01
C SER A 217 27.68 -8.97 10.47
N THR A 218 27.69 -9.94 9.54
CA THR A 218 28.74 -10.97 9.53
C THR A 218 28.68 -11.71 8.20
N ALA A 219 29.84 -11.80 7.53
CA ALA A 219 30.02 -12.54 6.30
C ALA A 219 29.71 -14.03 6.52
N ALA A 220 28.89 -14.61 5.64
CA ALA A 220 28.84 -16.04 5.45
C ALA A 220 28.72 -16.33 3.94
N THR A 221 29.79 -16.91 3.43
CA THR A 221 30.05 -17.29 2.04
C THR A 221 28.95 -18.23 1.51
N VAL A 222 28.34 -17.89 0.37
CA VAL A 222 27.46 -18.80 -0.37
C VAL A 222 28.10 -19.13 -1.71
N SER A 223 28.51 -20.38 -1.85
CA SER A 223 28.89 -21.03 -3.10
C SER A 223 27.65 -21.25 -3.97
N THR A 224 27.68 -20.79 -5.21
CA THR A 224 26.59 -20.93 -6.20
C THR A 224 26.86 -22.12 -7.14
N PRO A 225 25.91 -23.07 -7.36
CA PRO A 225 25.94 -23.97 -8.51
C PRO A 225 25.40 -23.28 -9.78
N PRO A 226 25.79 -23.72 -10.99
CA PRO A 226 25.70 -22.90 -12.21
C PRO A 226 24.28 -22.81 -12.77
N ALA A 227 23.90 -21.62 -13.20
CA ALA A 227 22.68 -21.34 -13.95
C ALA A 227 22.82 -21.78 -15.42
N ALA A 228 21.74 -22.32 -15.98
CA ALA A 228 21.56 -22.57 -17.41
C ALA A 228 21.62 -21.25 -18.22
N PRO A 229 21.99 -21.29 -19.52
CA PRO A 229 22.43 -20.10 -20.25
C PRO A 229 21.29 -19.13 -20.54
N VAL A 230 21.40 -17.93 -19.98
CA VAL A 230 20.59 -16.76 -20.30
C VAL A 230 21.21 -16.07 -21.52
N SER A 231 20.38 -15.65 -22.47
CA SER A 231 20.81 -14.89 -23.66
C SER A 231 21.65 -13.67 -23.26
N SER A 232 22.65 -13.35 -24.08
CA SER A 232 23.66 -12.32 -23.81
C SER A 232 23.02 -10.99 -23.38
N PRO A 233 23.51 -10.37 -22.28
CA PRO A 233 23.06 -9.03 -21.90
C PRO A 233 23.43 -8.04 -23.00
N VAL A 234 22.53 -7.09 -23.26
CA VAL A 234 22.85 -5.90 -24.06
C VAL A 234 23.89 -5.10 -23.28
N VAL A 235 25.15 -5.22 -23.69
CA VAL A 235 26.26 -4.42 -23.16
C VAL A 235 26.13 -3.02 -23.75
N GLY A 236 25.56 -2.09 -22.98
CA GLY A 236 25.76 -0.67 -23.21
C GLY A 236 27.12 -0.29 -22.63
N GLU A 237 28.07 0.15 -23.46
CA GLU A 237 29.30 0.75 -22.97
C GLU A 237 28.98 2.08 -22.29
N ILE A 238 29.01 2.09 -20.95
CA ILE A 238 29.16 3.34 -20.19
C ILE A 238 30.66 3.66 -20.23
N GLN A 239 31.04 4.72 -20.93
CA GLN A 239 32.42 5.18 -20.91
C GLN A 239 32.81 5.51 -19.45
N PRO A 240 33.95 5.00 -18.94
CA PRO A 240 34.38 5.31 -17.59
C PRO A 240 34.67 6.81 -17.47
N ASN A 241 34.18 7.40 -16.38
CA ASN A 241 34.46 8.80 -16.03
C ASN A 241 35.98 9.04 -16.00
N ASP A 242 36.42 10.01 -16.80
CA ASP A 242 37.79 10.49 -16.89
C ASP A 242 38.29 10.97 -15.51
N PRO A 243 39.37 10.39 -14.96
CA PRO A 243 39.86 10.69 -13.61
C PRO A 243 40.45 12.11 -13.47
N GLU A 244 40.58 12.88 -14.56
CA GLU A 244 41.03 14.28 -14.51
C GLU A 244 39.92 15.33 -14.33
N ARG A 245 38.65 14.94 -14.13
CA ARG A 245 37.57 15.92 -13.92
C ARG A 245 37.62 16.54 -12.51
N ARG A 246 38.44 17.58 -12.40
CA ARG A 246 38.43 18.65 -11.37
C ARG A 246 36.99 18.97 -10.94
N VAL A 247 36.78 19.11 -9.61
CA VAL A 247 35.64 19.73 -8.89
C VAL A 247 34.29 19.64 -9.63
N PRO A 248 33.28 18.87 -9.14
CA PRO A 248 32.03 18.70 -9.89
C PRO A 248 31.48 20.07 -10.28
N PRO A 249 31.24 20.32 -11.59
CA PRO A 249 30.69 21.58 -12.03
C PRO A 249 29.35 21.76 -11.33
N LYS A 250 29.04 23.00 -10.95
CA LYS A 250 27.77 23.41 -10.35
C LYS A 250 26.62 22.71 -11.10
N THR A 251 25.93 21.77 -10.47
CA THR A 251 24.86 20.97 -11.11
C THR A 251 23.87 21.90 -11.78
N THR A 252 23.64 21.74 -13.08
CA THR A 252 22.75 22.61 -13.86
C THR A 252 21.28 22.23 -13.71
N LEU A 253 20.97 21.06 -13.15
CA LEU A 253 19.60 20.56 -12.97
C LEU A 253 19.18 20.51 -11.51
N LYS A 254 17.89 20.75 -11.28
CA LYS A 254 17.24 20.74 -9.98
C LYS A 254 15.91 20.02 -10.06
N GLU A 255 15.58 19.22 -9.06
CA GLU A 255 14.23 18.73 -8.81
C GLU A 255 13.54 19.65 -7.79
N VAL A 256 12.42 20.23 -8.18
CA VAL A 256 11.53 21.00 -7.32
C VAL A 256 10.38 20.10 -6.89
N ILE A 257 10.41 19.68 -5.63
CA ILE A 257 9.37 18.86 -5.01
C ILE A 257 8.40 19.77 -4.25
N ALA A 258 7.15 19.87 -4.69
CA ALA A 258 6.14 20.69 -4.04
C ALA A 258 5.00 19.86 -3.46
N PHE A 259 4.72 20.06 -2.17
CA PHE A 259 3.51 19.55 -1.53
C PHE A 259 2.56 20.71 -1.29
N VAL A 260 1.41 20.71 -1.95
CA VAL A 260 0.43 21.79 -1.90
C VAL A 260 -0.94 21.30 -1.45
N ARG A 261 -1.89 22.22 -1.23
CA ARG A 261 -3.28 21.87 -0.91
C ARG A 261 -3.89 21.06 -2.05
N PRO A 262 -4.62 19.96 -1.78
CA PRO A 262 -5.30 19.20 -2.82
C PRO A 262 -6.22 20.07 -3.69
N THR A 263 -6.91 21.05 -3.10
CA THR A 263 -7.81 21.95 -3.84
C THR A 263 -7.09 22.95 -4.76
N ARG A 264 -5.78 23.12 -4.62
CA ARG A 264 -4.97 24.06 -5.42
C ARG A 264 -4.27 23.41 -6.61
N HIS A 265 -4.48 22.11 -6.87
CA HIS A 265 -3.80 21.40 -7.96
C HIS A 265 -4.03 22.06 -9.34
N ILE A 266 -5.26 22.50 -9.65
CA ILE A 266 -5.57 23.18 -10.93
C ILE A 266 -4.83 24.51 -11.05
N ALA A 267 -4.88 25.35 -10.01
CA ALA A 267 -4.18 26.64 -9.98
C ALA A 267 -2.66 26.47 -10.05
N THR A 268 -2.13 25.41 -9.45
CA THR A 268 -0.70 25.08 -9.49
C THR A 268 -0.28 24.71 -10.91
N ARG A 269 -1.05 23.85 -11.59
CA ARG A 269 -0.82 23.52 -13.00
C ARG A 269 -0.81 24.77 -13.88
N GLN A 270 -1.83 25.61 -13.77
CA GLN A 270 -1.94 26.84 -14.57
C GLN A 270 -0.75 27.79 -14.33
N ALA A 271 -0.26 27.88 -13.09
CA ALA A 271 0.89 28.71 -12.77
C ALA A 271 2.21 28.13 -13.31
N LEU A 272 2.38 26.81 -13.31
CA LEU A 272 3.53 26.14 -13.92
C LEU A 272 3.52 26.32 -15.44
N GLU A 273 2.37 26.12 -16.10
CA GLU A 273 2.20 26.36 -17.53
C GLU A 273 2.50 27.82 -17.90
N ALA A 274 2.00 28.79 -17.12
CA ALA A 274 2.30 30.22 -17.30
C ALA A 274 3.78 30.58 -17.06
N ALA A 275 4.50 29.74 -16.30
CA ALA A 275 5.95 29.84 -16.09
C ALA A 275 6.77 29.08 -17.15
N GLY A 276 6.12 28.51 -18.17
CA GLY A 276 6.77 27.74 -19.24
C GLY A 276 7.17 26.32 -18.83
N VAL A 277 6.57 25.78 -17.77
CA VAL A 277 6.84 24.43 -17.24
C VAL A 277 5.68 23.51 -17.60
N PHE A 278 5.92 22.63 -18.58
CA PHE A 278 4.93 21.66 -19.07
C PHE A 278 5.23 20.22 -18.63
N SER A 279 6.46 19.97 -18.15
CA SER A 279 6.92 18.66 -17.68
C SER A 279 6.95 18.63 -16.16
N TYR A 280 6.09 17.78 -15.57
CA TYR A 280 6.09 17.49 -14.13
C TYR A 280 5.34 16.18 -13.84
N THR A 281 5.69 15.53 -12.75
CA THR A 281 4.95 14.38 -12.19
C THR A 281 4.08 14.84 -11.03
N THR A 282 2.85 14.35 -10.92
CA THR A 282 1.97 14.69 -9.80
C THR A 282 1.21 13.48 -9.25
N SER A 283 0.98 13.45 -7.94
CA SER A 283 0.21 12.40 -7.26
C SER A 283 -0.43 12.94 -5.99
N THR A 284 -1.48 12.28 -5.51
CA THR A 284 -2.05 12.57 -4.19
C THR A 284 -1.35 11.72 -3.15
N VAL A 285 -0.81 12.37 -2.12
CA VAL A 285 -0.04 11.72 -1.05
C VAL A 285 -0.61 12.08 0.32
N LEU A 286 -0.40 11.22 1.31
CA LEU A 286 -0.77 11.49 2.69
C LEU A 286 0.45 12.00 3.44
N GLY A 287 0.28 13.07 4.24
CA GLY A 287 1.39 13.59 5.02
C GLY A 287 0.96 14.39 6.23
N ARG A 288 1.90 14.62 7.14
CA ARG A 288 1.70 15.39 8.37
C ARG A 288 2.83 16.40 8.56
N SER A 289 2.49 17.64 8.90
CA SER A 289 3.48 18.68 9.24
C SER A 289 3.69 18.74 10.76
N ARG A 290 4.62 19.57 11.25
CA ARG A 290 4.90 19.76 12.71
C ARG A 290 3.65 20.05 13.56
N GLN A 291 2.57 20.54 12.94
CA GLN A 291 1.29 20.87 13.60
C GLN A 291 0.36 19.68 13.88
N ARG A 292 0.79 18.43 13.62
CA ARG A 292 0.05 17.19 13.97
C ARG A 292 -1.39 17.09 13.43
N GLY A 293 -1.79 17.94 12.48
CA GLY A 293 -3.14 17.91 11.88
C GLY A 293 -4.24 18.59 12.71
N LEU A 294 -3.89 19.35 13.75
CA LEU A 294 -4.85 20.09 14.57
C LEU A 294 -5.43 21.28 13.79
N ARG A 295 -6.75 21.26 13.54
CA ARG A 295 -7.54 22.48 13.35
C ARG A 295 -7.99 22.92 14.73
N PHE A 296 -7.68 24.13 15.15
CA PHE A 296 -8.31 24.75 16.32
C PHE A 296 -9.75 25.11 15.96
N GLY A 297 -10.62 24.10 15.96
CA GLY A 297 -12.06 24.27 16.10
C GLY A 297 -12.37 24.07 17.57
N SER A 298 -12.96 25.07 18.20
CA SER A 298 -13.33 25.12 19.60
C SER A 298 -14.36 24.04 19.96
N THR A 299 -13.91 22.87 20.38
CA THR A 299 -14.62 22.02 21.33
C THR A 299 -13.66 20.96 21.88
N GLU A 300 -13.30 21.11 23.15
CA GLU A 300 -12.53 20.13 23.91
C GLU A 300 -13.35 18.84 24.02
N LYS A 301 -13.01 17.81 23.22
CA LYS A 301 -13.30 16.38 23.43
C LYS A 301 -12.94 15.57 22.18
N GLU A 302 -11.65 15.36 21.91
CA GLU A 302 -11.22 14.31 20.98
C GLU A 302 -9.74 13.99 21.26
N GLY A 303 -9.47 12.75 21.67
CA GLY A 303 -8.11 12.26 21.85
C GLY A 303 -7.29 12.45 20.57
N ALA A 304 -6.00 12.78 20.71
CA ALA A 304 -5.13 13.13 19.59
C ALA A 304 -4.90 11.93 18.63
N VAL A 305 -5.83 11.72 17.70
CA VAL A 305 -5.66 10.83 16.55
C VAL A 305 -4.65 11.46 15.61
N ILE A 306 -3.57 10.73 15.30
CA ILE A 306 -2.58 11.15 14.32
C ILE A 306 -3.24 11.13 12.94
N LYS A 307 -3.77 12.29 12.50
CA LYS A 307 -4.47 12.44 11.23
C LYS A 307 -3.47 12.81 10.13
N PHE A 308 -3.19 11.89 9.22
CA PHE A 308 -2.53 12.23 7.97
C PHE A 308 -3.50 13.01 7.09
N LEU A 309 -3.03 14.12 6.52
CA LEU A 309 -3.83 14.97 5.64
C LEU A 309 -3.42 14.73 4.19
N PRO A 310 -4.39 14.60 3.27
CA PRO A 310 -4.08 14.52 1.85
C PRO A 310 -3.41 15.82 1.37
N LYS A 311 -2.43 15.65 0.49
CA LYS A 311 -1.63 16.71 -0.14
C LYS A 311 -1.50 16.37 -1.62
N GLN A 312 -1.43 17.40 -2.45
CA GLN A 312 -1.00 17.20 -3.83
C GLN A 312 0.52 17.31 -3.88
N TYR A 313 1.18 16.26 -4.35
CA TYR A 313 2.62 16.22 -4.61
C TYR A 313 2.89 16.57 -6.08
N PHE A 314 3.93 17.36 -6.30
CA PHE A 314 4.52 17.64 -7.60
C PHE A 314 6.03 17.39 -7.53
N SER A 315 6.58 16.75 -8.55
CA SER A 315 8.01 16.68 -8.84
C SER A 315 8.25 17.28 -10.21
N ILE A 316 9.14 18.26 -10.26
CA ILE A 316 9.38 19.12 -11.42
C ILE A 316 10.88 19.20 -11.61
N VAL A 317 11.40 18.70 -12.72
CA VAL A 317 12.84 18.80 -13.02
C VAL A 317 13.07 19.99 -13.94
N VAL A 318 13.97 20.89 -13.55
CA VAL A 318 14.27 22.13 -14.27
C VAL A 318 15.75 22.46 -14.21
N ASP A 319 16.22 23.26 -15.17
CA ASP A 319 17.52 23.89 -15.07
C ASP A 319 17.57 24.89 -13.90
N ASP A 320 18.73 25.06 -13.29
CA ASP A 320 19.00 25.98 -12.17
C ASP A 320 18.60 27.43 -12.53
N VAL A 321 18.72 27.80 -13.80
CA VAL A 321 18.30 29.12 -14.33
C VAL A 321 16.78 29.33 -14.19
N ARG A 322 15.97 28.27 -14.31
CA ARG A 322 14.51 28.31 -14.18
C ARG A 322 14.02 28.11 -12.74
N LEU A 323 14.89 27.69 -11.82
CA LEU A 323 14.52 27.44 -10.42
C LEU A 323 13.80 28.63 -9.75
N PRO A 324 14.27 29.88 -9.86
CA PRO A 324 13.61 31.02 -9.21
C PRO A 324 12.19 31.28 -9.75
N SER A 325 11.97 31.14 -11.05
CA SER A 325 10.66 31.37 -11.67
C SER A 325 9.65 30.28 -11.28
N VAL A 326 10.09 29.02 -11.21
CA VAL A 326 9.27 27.89 -10.77
C VAL A 326 8.85 28.07 -9.31
N ILE A 327 9.79 28.40 -8.41
CA ILE A 327 9.48 28.66 -7.00
C ILE A 327 8.49 29.83 -6.88
N ALA A 328 8.71 30.93 -7.61
CA ALA A 328 7.82 32.09 -7.59
C ALA A 328 6.40 31.73 -8.06
N ALA A 329 6.28 30.94 -9.13
CA ALA A 329 4.99 30.47 -9.65
C ALA A 329 4.25 29.58 -8.65
N LEU A 330 4.95 28.59 -8.08
CA LEU A 330 4.40 27.71 -7.04
C LEU A 330 3.95 28.49 -5.81
N MET A 331 4.74 29.46 -5.35
CA MET A 331 4.40 30.33 -4.23
C MET A 331 3.17 31.19 -4.55
N LYS A 332 3.13 31.83 -5.72
CA LYS A 332 2.01 32.68 -6.14
C LYS A 332 0.69 31.92 -6.20
N ALA A 333 0.71 30.68 -6.71
CA ALA A 333 -0.50 29.86 -6.84
C ALA A 333 -1.02 29.33 -5.50
N ASN A 334 -0.11 29.03 -4.56
CA ASN A 334 -0.44 28.24 -3.38
C ASN A 334 -0.47 29.03 -2.07
N ARG A 335 0.17 30.21 -2.01
CA ARG A 335 0.18 31.05 -0.82
C ARG A 335 -1.18 31.74 -0.63
N THR A 336 -1.71 31.68 0.59
CA THR A 336 -2.96 32.34 0.98
C THR A 336 -2.65 33.61 1.77
N GLY A 337 -3.00 34.79 1.27
CA GLY A 337 -2.74 36.07 1.95
C GLY A 337 -1.25 36.27 2.26
N SER A 338 -0.91 36.60 3.51
CA SER A 338 0.48 36.67 3.99
C SER A 338 1.13 35.29 4.21
N GLY A 339 0.41 34.20 4.00
CA GLY A 339 0.81 32.81 4.24
C GLY A 339 -0.05 32.17 5.32
N ALA A 340 -0.62 31.00 5.00
CA ALA A 340 -1.48 30.26 5.91
C ALA A 340 -0.98 28.83 6.12
N TYR A 341 -1.36 28.26 7.26
CA TYR A 341 -1.10 26.86 7.54
C TYR A 341 -1.72 25.97 6.45
N GLY A 342 -0.94 24.99 6.01
CA GLY A 342 -1.32 24.06 4.95
C GLY A 342 -1.13 24.58 3.52
N ASP A 343 -0.60 25.79 3.29
CA ASP A 343 -0.29 26.27 1.93
C ASP A 343 0.70 25.34 1.20
N GLY A 344 1.66 24.76 1.93
CA GLY A 344 2.50 23.71 1.39
C GLY A 344 3.96 23.77 1.84
N LYS A 345 4.80 23.01 1.14
CA LYS A 345 6.26 23.07 1.21
C LYS A 345 6.86 22.82 -0.16
N ILE A 346 7.97 23.48 -0.44
CA ILE A 346 8.79 23.26 -1.64
C ILE A 346 10.16 22.78 -1.14
N PHE A 347 10.67 21.72 -1.72
CA PHE A 347 12.02 21.22 -1.54
C PHE A 347 12.76 21.32 -2.87
N VAL A 348 14.05 21.57 -2.81
CA VAL A 348 14.92 21.63 -3.98
C VAL A 348 16.01 20.59 -3.77
N VAL A 349 16.18 19.71 -4.74
CA VAL A 349 17.18 18.65 -4.73
C VAL A 349 18.07 18.82 -5.96
N ASP A 350 19.37 18.58 -5.79
CA ASP A 350 20.33 18.63 -6.89
C ASP A 350 20.19 17.35 -7.73
N ILE A 351 20.07 17.52 -9.05
CA ILE A 351 20.07 16.41 -10.00
C ILE A 351 21.40 16.47 -10.75
N GLU A 352 22.16 15.38 -10.68
CA GLU A 352 23.46 15.29 -11.34
C GLU A 352 23.30 15.24 -12.86
N ASP A 353 22.36 14.44 -13.35
CA ASP A 353 22.09 14.27 -14.77
C ASP A 353 20.66 13.79 -15.03
N ALA A 354 20.16 14.03 -16.24
CA ALA A 354 18.90 13.48 -16.75
C ALA A 354 19.15 12.96 -18.16
N VAL A 355 18.69 11.74 -18.47
CA VAL A 355 18.91 11.11 -19.78
C VAL A 355 17.58 10.87 -20.46
N ARG A 356 17.38 11.43 -21.66
CA ARG A 356 16.19 11.15 -22.47
C ARG A 356 16.36 9.81 -23.17
N ILE A 357 15.50 8.86 -22.84
CA ILE A 357 15.58 7.48 -23.34
C ILE A 357 15.56 7.41 -24.88
N SER A 358 14.75 8.25 -25.54
CA SER A 358 14.57 8.18 -27.00
C SER A 358 15.74 8.75 -27.81
N SER A 359 16.45 9.74 -27.28
CA SER A 359 17.52 10.45 -28.01
C SER A 359 18.91 10.23 -27.41
N GLY A 360 19.00 9.73 -26.18
CA GLY A 360 20.25 9.68 -25.42
C GLY A 360 20.75 11.06 -25.00
N GLU A 361 19.96 12.13 -25.16
CA GLU A 361 20.33 13.47 -24.73
C GLU A 361 20.45 13.54 -23.20
N HIS A 362 21.46 14.28 -22.73
CA HIS A 362 21.78 14.45 -21.31
C HIS A 362 21.43 15.86 -20.79
N GLY A 363 21.38 16.02 -19.47
CA GLY A 363 21.21 17.31 -18.80
C GLY A 363 19.93 18.05 -19.20
N GLY A 364 20.04 19.37 -19.41
CA GLY A 364 18.91 20.25 -19.74
C GLY A 364 18.20 19.92 -21.05
N MET A 365 18.88 19.24 -21.99
CA MET A 365 18.26 18.79 -23.25
C MET A 365 17.31 17.62 -23.05
N ALA A 366 17.46 16.87 -21.95
CA ALA A 366 16.65 15.69 -21.67
C ALA A 366 15.25 16.03 -21.12
N ILE A 367 15.09 17.19 -20.49
CA ILE A 367 13.95 17.55 -19.62
C ILE A 367 12.92 18.50 -20.24
#